data_AF-A0A4Q3GU81-F1
#
_entry.id   AF-A0A4Q3GU81-F1
#
_cell.length_a   1.000
_cell.length_b   1.000
_cell.length_c   1.000
_cell.angle_alpha   90.00
_cell.angle_beta   90.00
_cell.angle_gamma   90.00
#
_symmetry.space_group_name_H-M   'P 1'
#
loop_
_entity.id
_entity.type
_entity.pdbx_description
1 polymer ?
#
loop_
_entity_poly.entity_id
_entity_poly.type
_entity_poly.pdbx_seq_one_letter_code
_entity_poly.pdbx_strand_id
1 'polypeptide(L)'
;SLIDENGGRRVRMGQLAFVGSHSINGVSGLHTELMKQTVFSDLHKLYPERINNKTNGITPRRWLMQCNPELTQLISDTIGSEFLDNIDLLRGLEPYADNADFQAQFAAVKHGNKQKLAKLIRDRLDIVVSPDAMFDVQIKRIHEYKRQLLNIIQTIALYNEIRAHPERDWVPRVKIFAGKAAPSYWNAKLIIKLINDVAKVINNDPAVRGLLKVVFLPNYNVSLAEIIVPAADLSEQISTAGMEASGTGNMKFMANGAITIGTMDGANVEMHKEVGNENIVIFGLTTGEVDSVRNSGEPPRNYIEASPRLNEALQSIASGVFSPDDPNRYRDLMGGLYD
;
A
#
# COMPACT_ATOMS: atom_id res chain seq x y z
N SER A 1 -21.63 -20.02 -21.59
CA SER A 1 -21.18 -21.44 -21.49
C SER A 1 -20.49 -21.66 -20.16
N LEU A 2 -20.71 -22.81 -19.51
CA LEU A 2 -19.95 -23.26 -18.33
C LEU A 2 -18.61 -23.90 -18.71
N ILE A 3 -18.43 -24.24 -19.97
CA ILE A 3 -17.20 -24.82 -20.50
C ILE A 3 -16.50 -23.76 -21.35
N ASP A 4 -15.21 -23.58 -21.11
CA ASP A 4 -14.33 -22.85 -22.00
C ASP A 4 -13.87 -23.77 -23.12
N GLU A 5 -14.12 -23.38 -24.36
CA GLU A 5 -13.71 -24.12 -25.56
C GLU A 5 -12.37 -23.58 -26.12
N ASN A 6 -11.91 -22.42 -25.63
CA ASN A 6 -10.67 -21.80 -26.09
C ASN A 6 -9.48 -22.31 -25.25
N GLY A 7 -8.54 -23.01 -25.89
CA GLY A 7 -7.33 -23.54 -25.21
C GLY A 7 -7.54 -24.88 -24.49
N GLY A 8 -8.53 -25.66 -24.93
CA GLY A 8 -8.91 -26.97 -24.39
C GLY A 8 -10.13 -26.88 -23.48
N ARG A 9 -10.96 -27.94 -23.48
CA ARG A 9 -12.23 -28.00 -22.72
C ARG A 9 -11.98 -27.90 -21.21
N ARG A 10 -12.31 -26.76 -20.61
CA ARG A 10 -12.15 -26.51 -19.16
C ARG A 10 -13.45 -26.04 -18.54
N VAL A 11 -13.68 -26.43 -17.29
CA VAL A 11 -14.83 -25.93 -16.52
C VAL A 11 -14.54 -24.53 -16.01
N ARG A 12 -15.44 -23.58 -16.30
CA ARG A 12 -15.37 -22.21 -15.82
C ARG A 12 -15.98 -22.10 -14.43
N MET A 13 -15.16 -22.32 -13.40
CA MET A 13 -15.62 -22.41 -12.01
C MET A 13 -16.37 -21.15 -11.52
N GLY A 14 -15.96 -19.95 -11.95
CA GLY A 14 -16.66 -18.71 -11.61
C GLY A 14 -18.09 -18.66 -12.15
N GLN A 15 -18.28 -19.06 -13.40
CA GLN A 15 -19.59 -19.12 -14.07
C GLN A 15 -20.46 -20.24 -13.46
N LEU A 16 -19.86 -21.38 -13.11
CA LEU A 16 -20.55 -22.46 -12.40
C LEU A 16 -21.06 -21.98 -11.03
N ALA A 17 -20.21 -21.31 -10.25
CA ALA A 17 -20.57 -20.76 -8.96
C ALA A 17 -21.68 -19.71 -9.07
N PHE A 18 -21.62 -18.84 -10.09
CA PHE A 18 -22.66 -17.85 -10.35
C PHE A 18 -24.03 -18.50 -10.63
N VAL A 19 -24.07 -19.49 -11.53
CA VAL A 19 -25.31 -20.18 -11.90
C VAL A 19 -25.90 -20.94 -10.72
N GLY A 20 -25.05 -21.62 -9.94
CA GLY A 20 -25.45 -22.42 -8.77
C GLY A 20 -25.80 -21.61 -7.51
N SER A 21 -25.56 -20.29 -7.49
CA SER A 21 -25.82 -19.44 -6.33
C SER A 21 -27.01 -18.52 -6.56
N HIS A 22 -27.77 -18.25 -5.49
CA HIS A 22 -28.85 -17.26 -5.50
C HIS A 22 -28.36 -15.83 -5.21
N SER A 23 -27.16 -15.69 -4.65
CA SER A 23 -26.53 -14.40 -4.30
C SER A 23 -25.03 -14.45 -4.60
N ILE A 24 -24.53 -13.39 -5.23
CA ILE A 24 -23.13 -13.18 -5.59
C ILE A 24 -22.75 -11.78 -5.12
N ASN A 25 -21.60 -11.60 -4.48
CA ASN A 25 -21.20 -10.29 -4.00
C ASN A 25 -19.80 -9.85 -4.43
N GLY A 26 -19.66 -8.56 -4.69
CA GLY A 26 -18.36 -7.89 -4.66
C GLY A 26 -17.95 -7.52 -3.23
N VAL A 27 -16.72 -7.02 -3.10
CA VAL A 27 -16.07 -6.72 -1.81
C VAL A 27 -15.74 -5.23 -1.61
N SER A 28 -16.12 -4.41 -2.57
CA SER A 28 -16.17 -2.93 -2.53
C SER A 28 -17.18 -2.45 -3.57
N GLY A 29 -17.61 -1.20 -3.47
CA GLY A 29 -18.51 -0.59 -4.45
C GLY A 29 -17.97 -0.66 -5.89
N LEU A 30 -16.72 -0.20 -6.09
CA LEU A 30 -16.08 -0.21 -7.41
C LEU A 30 -15.94 -1.63 -7.97
N HIS A 31 -15.50 -2.59 -7.15
CA HIS A 31 -15.36 -3.98 -7.58
C HIS A 31 -16.70 -4.62 -7.95
N THR A 32 -17.77 -4.31 -7.21
CA THR A 32 -19.11 -4.80 -7.52
C THR A 32 -19.58 -4.30 -8.89
N GLU A 33 -19.35 -3.04 -9.22
CA GLU A 33 -19.71 -2.48 -10.53
C GLU A 33 -18.85 -3.07 -11.66
N LEU A 34 -17.54 -3.23 -11.44
CA LEU A 34 -16.66 -3.89 -12.41
C LEU A 34 -17.10 -5.32 -12.69
N MET A 35 -17.52 -6.09 -11.68
CA MET A 35 -18.04 -7.45 -11.87
C MET A 35 -19.27 -7.49 -12.80
N LYS A 36 -20.19 -6.53 -12.63
CA LYS A 36 -21.40 -6.40 -13.46
C LYS A 36 -21.08 -6.02 -14.91
N GLN A 37 -20.02 -5.26 -15.13
CA GLN A 37 -19.66 -4.74 -16.45
C GLN A 37 -18.69 -5.65 -17.21
N THR A 38 -17.91 -6.46 -16.52
CA THR A 38 -16.82 -7.26 -17.11
C THR A 38 -17.08 -8.77 -16.98
N VAL A 39 -16.48 -9.44 -15.99
CA VAL A 39 -16.40 -10.90 -15.84
C VAL A 39 -17.77 -11.58 -15.86
N PHE A 40 -18.79 -10.94 -15.30
CA PHE A 40 -20.15 -11.48 -15.20
C PHE A 40 -21.17 -10.69 -16.02
N SER A 41 -20.77 -9.88 -16.99
CA SER A 41 -21.68 -9.02 -17.77
C SER A 41 -22.88 -9.77 -18.35
N ASP A 42 -22.63 -10.87 -19.07
CA ASP A 42 -23.71 -11.63 -19.70
C ASP A 42 -24.61 -12.35 -18.68
N LEU A 43 -24.03 -12.83 -17.59
CA LEU A 43 -24.78 -13.48 -16.51
C LEU A 43 -25.59 -12.48 -15.70
N HIS A 44 -25.10 -11.25 -15.54
CA HIS A 44 -25.81 -10.16 -14.90
C HIS A 44 -27.00 -9.69 -15.73
N LYS A 45 -26.87 -9.63 -17.07
CA LYS A 45 -28.01 -9.34 -17.97
C LYS A 45 -29.15 -10.36 -17.80
N LEU A 46 -28.82 -11.64 -17.59
CA LEU A 46 -29.80 -12.70 -17.36
C LEU A 46 -30.38 -12.70 -15.94
N TYR A 47 -29.56 -12.34 -14.95
CA TYR A 47 -29.90 -12.39 -13.54
C TYR A 47 -29.52 -11.07 -12.83
N PRO A 48 -30.25 -9.97 -13.11
CA PRO A 48 -29.84 -8.63 -12.71
C PRO A 48 -29.79 -8.43 -11.19
N GLU A 49 -30.62 -9.14 -10.43
CA GLU A 49 -30.73 -8.95 -8.98
C GLU A 49 -29.74 -9.76 -8.15
N ARG A 50 -28.96 -10.67 -8.76
CA ARG A 50 -28.10 -11.59 -8.01
C ARG A 50 -26.81 -10.96 -7.49
N ILE A 51 -26.30 -9.91 -8.15
CA ILE A 51 -25.05 -9.26 -7.77
C ILE A 51 -25.33 -8.14 -6.76
N ASN A 52 -24.77 -8.26 -5.56
CA ASN A 52 -24.84 -7.24 -4.51
C ASN A 52 -23.44 -6.83 -4.00
N ASN A 53 -23.39 -5.81 -3.14
CA ASN A 53 -22.14 -5.37 -2.51
C ASN A 53 -22.12 -5.76 -1.03
N LYS A 54 -20.96 -6.25 -0.58
CA LYS A 54 -20.60 -6.44 0.83
C LYS A 54 -19.17 -5.95 1.00
N THR A 55 -19.04 -4.65 1.20
CA THR A 55 -17.74 -4.02 1.45
C THR A 55 -17.02 -4.72 2.60
N ASN A 56 -15.75 -5.05 2.38
CA ASN A 56 -14.94 -5.70 3.41
C ASN A 56 -14.85 -4.85 4.69
N GLY A 57 -14.53 -5.51 5.80
CA GLY A 57 -14.20 -4.85 7.05
C GLY A 57 -13.03 -5.53 7.74
N ILE A 58 -12.56 -4.90 8.82
CA ILE A 58 -11.60 -5.47 9.76
C ILE A 58 -12.24 -5.55 11.13
N THR A 59 -11.79 -6.48 11.97
CA THR A 59 -12.23 -6.49 13.37
C THR A 59 -11.46 -5.43 14.18
N PRO A 60 -12.15 -4.47 14.83
CA PRO A 60 -11.50 -3.48 15.69
C PRO A 60 -10.82 -4.11 16.91
N ARG A 61 -11.31 -5.28 17.35
CA ARG A 61 -10.77 -6.00 18.51
C ARG A 61 -9.30 -6.34 18.33
N ARG A 62 -8.90 -6.83 17.14
CA ARG A 62 -7.49 -7.12 16.86
C ARG A 62 -6.73 -5.89 16.37
N TRP A 63 -7.34 -5.13 15.46
CA TRP A 63 -6.64 -4.11 14.68
C TRP A 63 -6.73 -2.69 15.25
N LEU A 64 -7.27 -2.53 16.46
CA LEU A 64 -7.20 -1.31 17.25
C LEU A 64 -6.95 -1.67 18.72
N MET A 65 -7.87 -2.44 19.33
CA MET A 65 -7.86 -2.71 20.77
C MET A 65 -6.65 -3.54 21.22
N GLN A 66 -6.36 -4.64 20.52
CA GLN A 66 -5.24 -5.50 20.86
C GLN A 66 -3.89 -4.92 20.41
N CYS A 67 -3.80 -4.43 19.17
CA CYS A 67 -2.52 -4.00 18.62
C CYS A 67 -2.09 -2.60 19.08
N ASN A 68 -3.04 -1.76 19.51
CA ASN A 68 -2.78 -0.39 19.94
C ASN A 68 -3.55 -0.06 21.23
N PRO A 69 -3.22 -0.74 22.34
CA PRO A 69 -3.94 -0.58 23.60
C PRO A 69 -3.83 0.85 24.14
N GLU A 70 -2.73 1.56 23.91
CA GLU A 70 -2.57 2.94 24.33
C GLU A 70 -3.52 3.90 23.58
N LEU A 71 -3.69 3.73 22.25
CA LEU A 71 -4.69 4.51 21.51
C LEU A 71 -6.09 4.16 21.97
N THR A 72 -6.34 2.89 22.25
CA THR A 72 -7.66 2.42 22.70
C THR A 72 -8.03 3.03 24.04
N GLN A 73 -7.09 3.11 24.99
CA GLN A 73 -7.28 3.77 26.26
C GLN A 73 -7.54 5.26 26.08
N LEU A 74 -6.75 5.95 25.24
CA LEU A 74 -6.96 7.37 24.94
C LEU A 74 -8.37 7.65 24.41
N ILE A 75 -8.86 6.81 23.50
CA ILE A 75 -10.23 6.93 22.97
C ILE A 75 -11.25 6.67 24.09
N SER A 76 -11.07 5.62 24.90
CA SER A 76 -11.95 5.32 26.03
C SER A 76 -12.06 6.47 27.03
N ASP A 77 -10.93 7.11 27.35
CA ASP A 77 -10.88 8.24 28.27
C ASP A 77 -11.56 9.49 27.70
N THR A 78 -11.61 9.62 26.36
CA THR A 78 -12.15 10.79 25.67
C THR A 78 -13.65 10.67 25.39
N ILE A 79 -14.13 9.51 24.94
CA ILE A 79 -15.51 9.32 24.46
C ILE A 79 -16.28 8.20 25.15
N GLY A 80 -15.71 7.55 26.17
CA GLY A 80 -16.29 6.39 26.86
C GLY A 80 -15.90 5.05 26.23
N SER A 81 -16.23 3.95 26.91
CA SER A 81 -15.86 2.58 26.49
C SER A 81 -16.84 1.92 25.52
N GLU A 82 -17.95 2.58 25.20
CA GLU A 82 -19.04 2.04 24.37
C GLU A 82 -18.59 1.77 22.92
N PHE A 83 -17.55 2.47 22.42
CA PHE A 83 -17.02 2.22 21.08
C PHE A 83 -16.38 0.83 20.94
N LEU A 84 -16.06 0.16 22.06
CA LEU A 84 -15.50 -1.20 22.05
C LEU A 84 -16.47 -2.21 21.42
N ASP A 85 -17.77 -1.99 21.60
CA ASP A 85 -18.85 -2.79 21.03
C ASP A 85 -19.47 -2.14 19.77
N ASN A 86 -19.40 -0.82 19.65
CA ASN A 86 -19.92 -0.08 18.50
C ASN A 86 -18.90 0.91 17.91
N ILE A 87 -18.16 0.49 16.88
CA ILE A 87 -17.07 1.28 16.29
C ILE A 87 -17.54 2.59 15.66
N ASP A 88 -18.81 2.73 15.29
CA ASP A 88 -19.36 3.96 14.71
C ASP A 88 -19.29 5.14 15.70
N LEU A 89 -19.21 4.85 17.01
CA LEU A 89 -19.05 5.87 18.05
C LEU A 89 -17.69 6.57 18.01
N LEU A 90 -16.72 6.08 17.23
CA LEU A 90 -15.45 6.80 17.00
C LEU A 90 -15.66 8.20 16.40
N ARG A 91 -16.79 8.47 15.74
CA ARG A 91 -17.15 9.83 15.30
C ARG A 91 -17.20 10.84 16.44
N GLY A 92 -17.39 10.38 17.69
CA GLY A 92 -17.31 11.23 18.88
C GLY A 92 -15.94 11.87 19.10
N LEU A 93 -14.89 11.45 18.37
CA LEU A 93 -13.56 12.06 18.40
C LEU A 93 -13.44 13.31 17.51
N GLU A 94 -14.34 13.50 16.54
CA GLU A 94 -14.29 14.62 15.59
C GLU A 94 -14.18 16.00 16.29
N PRO A 95 -14.92 16.30 17.38
CA PRO A 95 -14.80 17.57 18.10
C PRO A 95 -13.44 17.81 18.77
N TYR A 96 -12.62 16.77 18.94
CA TYR A 96 -11.30 16.84 19.58
C TYR A 96 -10.15 16.95 18.56
N ALA A 97 -10.45 16.94 17.26
CA ALA A 97 -9.44 16.98 16.20
C ALA A 97 -8.52 18.22 16.31
N ASP A 98 -9.07 19.37 16.71
CA ASP A 98 -8.33 20.63 16.90
C ASP A 98 -7.92 20.90 18.36
N ASN A 99 -8.17 19.95 19.26
CA ASN A 99 -7.78 20.07 20.66
C ASN A 99 -6.28 19.76 20.82
N ALA A 100 -5.50 20.77 21.23
CA ALA A 100 -4.04 20.66 21.33
C ALA A 100 -3.57 19.57 22.32
N ASP A 101 -4.26 19.40 23.46
CA ASP A 101 -3.91 18.38 24.45
C ASP A 101 -4.19 16.97 23.91
N PHE A 102 -5.32 16.78 23.24
CA PHE A 102 -5.67 15.52 22.58
C PHE A 102 -4.68 15.18 21.47
N GLN A 103 -4.32 16.15 20.61
CA GLN A 103 -3.32 15.97 19.56
C GLN A 103 -1.96 15.57 20.15
N ALA A 104 -1.53 16.20 21.24
CA ALA A 104 -0.27 15.87 21.92
C ALA A 104 -0.28 14.43 22.47
N GLN A 105 -1.38 14.00 23.09
CA GLN A 105 -1.55 12.64 23.59
C GLN A 105 -1.56 11.61 22.45
N PHE A 106 -2.29 11.90 21.37
CA PHE A 106 -2.33 11.05 20.18
C PHE A 106 -0.95 10.90 19.53
N ALA A 107 -0.21 11.99 19.40
CA ALA A 107 1.15 12.00 18.87
C ALA A 107 2.11 11.21 19.78
N ALA A 108 1.97 11.32 21.11
CA ALA A 108 2.76 10.53 22.05
C ALA A 108 2.50 9.02 21.91
N VAL A 109 1.24 8.61 21.72
CA VAL A 109 0.87 7.21 21.43
C VAL A 109 1.53 6.74 20.14
N LYS A 110 1.44 7.53 19.06
CA LYS A 110 2.09 7.23 17.78
C LYS A 110 3.61 7.06 17.94
N HIS A 111 4.25 7.98 18.64
CA HIS A 111 5.70 7.94 18.89
C HIS A 111 6.11 6.69 19.69
N GLY A 112 5.39 6.35 20.74
CA GLY A 112 5.62 5.11 21.51
C GLY A 112 5.50 3.85 20.63
N ASN A 113 4.53 3.82 19.72
CA ASN A 113 4.41 2.72 18.76
C ASN A 113 5.59 2.68 17.76
N LYS A 114 6.06 3.84 17.30
CA LYS A 114 7.26 3.94 16.45
C LYS A 114 8.52 3.46 17.16
N GLN A 115 8.68 3.74 18.45
CA GLN A 115 9.77 3.21 19.27
C GLN A 115 9.73 1.67 19.35
N LYS A 116 8.54 1.08 19.57
CA LYS A 116 8.37 -0.39 19.57
C LYS A 116 8.81 -1.01 18.24
N LEU A 117 8.41 -0.42 17.11
CA LEU A 117 8.81 -0.90 15.79
C LEU A 117 10.29 -0.66 15.51
N ALA A 118 10.85 0.49 15.88
CA ALA A 118 12.28 0.80 15.73
C ALA A 118 13.15 -0.23 16.49
N LYS A 119 12.74 -0.59 17.71
CA LYS A 119 13.38 -1.67 18.47
C LYS A 119 13.33 -3.00 17.74
N LEU A 120 12.16 -3.38 17.21
CA LEU A 120 12.00 -4.63 16.45
C LEU A 120 12.88 -4.67 15.19
N ILE A 121 12.98 -3.55 14.47
CA ILE A 121 13.84 -3.40 13.29
C ILE A 121 15.30 -3.62 13.69
N ARG A 122 15.76 -2.96 14.77
CA ARG A 122 17.12 -3.15 15.30
C ARG A 122 17.36 -4.61 15.70
N ASP A 123 16.47 -5.20 16.49
CA ASP A 123 16.64 -6.57 16.99
C ASP A 123 16.73 -7.61 15.87
N ARG A 124 16.00 -7.41 14.75
CA ARG A 124 15.92 -8.40 13.66
C ARG A 124 16.91 -8.18 12.53
N LEU A 125 17.30 -6.93 12.28
CA LEU A 125 18.05 -6.54 11.09
C LEU A 125 19.35 -5.79 11.39
N ASP A 126 19.59 -5.46 12.66
CA ASP A 126 20.70 -4.59 13.09
C ASP A 126 20.72 -3.22 12.39
N ILE A 127 19.52 -2.74 12.00
CA ILE A 127 19.34 -1.41 11.41
C ILE A 127 18.77 -0.49 12.48
N VAL A 128 19.46 0.62 12.73
CA VAL A 128 18.96 1.69 13.60
C VAL A 128 18.17 2.69 12.77
N VAL A 129 16.93 2.96 13.20
CA VAL A 129 16.03 3.95 12.60
C VAL A 129 15.54 4.92 13.67
N SER A 130 15.34 6.19 13.31
CA SER A 130 14.82 7.19 14.25
C SER A 130 13.29 7.13 14.31
N PRO A 131 12.67 7.01 15.51
CA PRO A 131 11.22 7.11 15.67
C PRO A 131 10.68 8.53 15.44
N ASP A 132 11.53 9.54 15.29
CA ASP A 132 11.12 10.91 14.93
C ASP A 132 10.94 11.08 13.42
N ALA A 133 11.52 10.18 12.61
CA ALA A 133 11.34 10.17 11.16
C ALA A 133 9.94 9.68 10.78
N MET A 134 9.42 10.14 9.64
CA MET A 134 8.15 9.63 9.11
C MET A 134 8.27 8.15 8.75
N PHE A 135 7.42 7.31 9.34
CA PHE A 135 7.33 5.89 9.02
C PHE A 135 6.36 5.69 7.85
N ASP A 136 6.94 5.44 6.68
CA ASP A 136 6.27 5.31 5.39
C ASP A 136 6.21 3.82 5.03
N VAL A 137 5.00 3.26 5.06
CA VAL A 137 4.80 1.81 5.20
C VAL A 137 4.04 1.23 4.02
N GLN A 138 4.62 0.22 3.38
CA GLN A 138 3.97 -0.63 2.39
C GLN A 138 4.06 -2.11 2.77
N ILE A 139 3.06 -2.61 3.51
CA ILE A 139 2.96 -4.04 3.89
C ILE A 139 1.82 -4.75 3.17
N LYS A 140 2.16 -5.63 2.23
CA LYS A 140 1.20 -6.45 1.47
C LYS A 140 1.94 -7.54 0.70
N ARG A 141 1.21 -8.47 0.08
CA ARG A 141 1.80 -9.45 -0.85
C ARG A 141 2.64 -8.70 -1.91
N ILE A 142 3.80 -9.24 -2.26
CA ILE A 142 4.61 -8.66 -3.34
C ILE A 142 4.02 -9.12 -4.66
N HIS A 143 3.56 -8.15 -5.46
CA HIS A 143 2.91 -8.38 -6.74
C HIS A 143 3.03 -7.13 -7.60
N GLU A 144 3.22 -7.28 -8.90
CA GLU A 144 3.40 -6.15 -9.83
C GLU A 144 2.26 -5.11 -9.77
N TYR A 145 0.99 -5.54 -9.73
CA TYR A 145 -0.14 -4.60 -9.62
C TYR A 145 -0.19 -3.83 -8.29
N LYS A 146 0.46 -4.33 -7.23
CA LYS A 146 0.56 -3.66 -5.92
C LYS A 146 1.69 -2.62 -5.89
N ARG A 147 2.48 -2.56 -6.96
CA ARG A 147 3.46 -1.51 -7.29
C ARG A 147 4.47 -1.20 -6.17
N GLN A 148 4.98 -2.21 -5.47
CA GLN A 148 6.18 -2.02 -4.64
C GLN A 148 7.37 -1.54 -5.47
N LEU A 149 7.39 -1.87 -6.77
CA LEU A 149 8.37 -1.35 -7.72
C LEU A 149 8.27 0.17 -7.87
N LEU A 150 7.06 0.73 -7.98
CA LEU A 150 6.87 2.20 -8.03
C LEU A 150 7.40 2.86 -6.76
N ASN A 151 7.11 2.27 -5.60
CA ASN A 151 7.56 2.81 -4.32
C ASN A 151 9.10 2.84 -4.21
N ILE A 152 9.79 1.75 -4.58
CA ILE A 152 11.25 1.73 -4.51
C ILE A 152 11.89 2.65 -5.57
N ILE A 153 11.28 2.83 -6.74
CA ILE A 153 11.72 3.83 -7.74
C ILE A 153 11.59 5.24 -7.17
N GLN A 154 10.46 5.58 -6.54
CA GLN A 154 10.27 6.88 -5.88
C GLN A 154 11.29 7.09 -4.76
N THR A 155 11.61 6.04 -4.01
CA THR A 155 12.63 6.08 -2.95
C THR A 155 14.01 6.42 -3.50
N ILE A 156 14.38 5.87 -4.67
CA ILE A 156 15.65 6.18 -5.35
C ILE A 156 15.66 7.62 -5.86
N ALA A 157 14.55 8.10 -6.44
CA ALA A 157 14.44 9.49 -6.86
C ALA A 157 14.61 10.45 -5.67
N LEU A 158 13.98 10.15 -4.52
CA LEU A 158 14.15 10.92 -3.29
C LEU A 158 15.59 10.87 -2.77
N TYR A 159 16.23 9.70 -2.80
CA TYR A 159 17.63 9.54 -2.42
C TYR A 159 18.56 10.42 -3.27
N ASN A 160 18.35 10.46 -4.59
CA ASN A 160 19.13 11.30 -5.48
C ASN A 160 18.93 12.79 -5.16
N GLU A 161 17.70 13.22 -4.88
CA GLU A 161 17.42 14.62 -4.51
C GLU A 161 18.03 15.01 -3.16
N ILE A 162 17.96 14.16 -2.15
CA ILE A 162 18.59 14.42 -0.83
C ILE A 162 20.10 14.64 -1.00
N ARG A 163 20.74 13.85 -1.86
CA ARG A 163 22.18 13.97 -2.14
C ARG A 163 22.52 15.20 -2.96
N ALA A 164 21.70 15.53 -3.96
CA ALA A 164 21.92 16.68 -4.83
C ALA A 164 21.61 18.02 -4.15
N HIS A 165 20.69 18.03 -3.19
CA HIS A 165 20.22 19.22 -2.49
C HIS A 165 20.38 19.09 -0.97
N PRO A 166 21.63 19.03 -0.47
CA PRO A 166 21.89 18.88 0.96
C PRO A 166 21.45 20.10 1.79
N GLU A 167 21.23 21.25 1.16
CA GLU A 167 20.82 22.50 1.78
C GLU A 167 19.33 22.57 2.18
N ARG A 168 18.50 21.69 1.61
CA ARG A 168 17.05 21.70 1.87
C ARG A 168 16.73 21.04 3.21
N ASP A 169 15.66 21.53 3.83
CA ASP A 169 15.12 20.95 5.06
C ASP A 169 14.24 19.73 4.73
N TRP A 170 14.88 18.55 4.67
CA TRP A 170 14.22 17.30 4.35
C TRP A 170 13.61 16.67 5.60
N VAL A 171 12.31 16.37 5.57
CA VAL A 171 11.67 15.51 6.59
C VAL A 171 12.31 14.12 6.55
N PRO A 172 12.92 13.63 7.65
CA PRO A 172 13.51 12.30 7.69
C PRO A 172 12.46 11.22 7.44
N ARG A 173 12.80 10.15 6.70
CA ARG A 173 11.87 9.06 6.36
C ARG A 173 12.48 7.68 6.57
N VAL A 174 11.63 6.75 7.00
CA VAL A 174 11.93 5.32 7.02
C VAL A 174 10.93 4.62 6.11
N LYS A 175 11.41 4.13 4.96
CA LYS A 175 10.61 3.33 4.03
C LYS A 175 10.58 1.88 4.50
N ILE A 176 9.41 1.42 4.91
CA ILE A 176 9.22 0.11 5.53
C ILE A 176 8.39 -0.79 4.61
N PHE A 177 9.04 -1.82 4.10
CA PHE A 177 8.44 -2.86 3.28
C PHE A 177 8.30 -4.15 4.09
N ALA A 178 7.19 -4.85 3.88
CA ALA A 178 7.07 -6.24 4.34
C ALA A 178 6.09 -6.99 3.44
N GLY A 179 6.45 -8.21 3.05
CA GLY A 179 5.62 -9.00 2.16
C GLY A 179 6.24 -10.33 1.78
N LYS A 180 5.45 -11.16 1.11
CA LYS A 180 5.89 -12.43 0.54
C LYS A 180 5.55 -12.46 -0.95
N ALA A 181 6.45 -13.03 -1.74
CA ALA A 181 6.20 -13.38 -3.14
C ALA A 181 5.81 -14.86 -3.24
N ALA A 182 5.05 -15.22 -4.28
CA ALA A 182 4.80 -16.62 -4.58
C ALA A 182 6.11 -17.29 -5.07
N PRO A 183 6.34 -18.59 -4.78
CA PRO A 183 7.61 -19.26 -5.08
C PRO A 183 8.03 -19.18 -6.55
N SER A 184 7.07 -19.32 -7.46
CA SER A 184 7.25 -19.29 -8.92
C SER A 184 7.26 -17.88 -9.52
N TYR A 185 6.97 -16.84 -8.75
CA TYR A 185 6.82 -15.49 -9.27
C TYR A 185 8.16 -14.76 -9.29
N TRP A 186 8.87 -14.93 -10.40
CA TRP A 186 10.23 -14.40 -10.59
C TRP A 186 10.31 -12.88 -10.40
N ASN A 187 9.49 -12.09 -11.13
CA ASN A 187 9.52 -10.63 -11.02
C ASN A 187 9.23 -10.14 -9.60
N ALA A 188 8.27 -10.74 -8.90
CA ALA A 188 8.00 -10.39 -7.51
C ALA A 188 9.20 -10.66 -6.58
N LYS A 189 9.95 -11.75 -6.82
CA LYS A 189 11.19 -12.04 -6.07
C LYS A 189 12.32 -11.06 -6.44
N LEU A 190 12.43 -10.66 -7.72
CA LEU A 190 13.37 -9.62 -8.15
C LEU A 190 13.07 -8.27 -7.49
N ILE A 191 11.80 -7.89 -7.36
CA ILE A 191 11.40 -6.66 -6.65
C ILE A 191 11.83 -6.73 -5.17
N ILE A 192 11.66 -7.88 -4.49
CA ILE A 192 12.18 -8.05 -3.12
C ILE A 192 13.70 -7.87 -3.10
N LYS A 193 14.43 -8.49 -4.03
CA LYS A 193 15.89 -8.37 -4.11
C LYS A 193 16.32 -6.91 -4.34
N LEU A 194 15.65 -6.20 -5.25
CA LEU A 194 15.88 -4.79 -5.54
C LEU A 194 15.72 -3.92 -4.29
N ILE A 195 14.62 -4.08 -3.54
CA ILE A 195 14.40 -3.31 -2.30
C ILE A 195 15.54 -3.54 -1.30
N ASN A 196 15.99 -4.79 -1.14
CA ASN A 196 17.09 -5.10 -0.22
C ASN A 196 18.45 -4.54 -0.70
N ASP A 197 18.72 -4.58 -1.99
CA ASP A 197 19.95 -4.05 -2.56
C ASP A 197 20.01 -2.51 -2.48
N VAL A 198 18.90 -1.84 -2.80
CA VAL A 198 18.74 -0.39 -2.60
C VAL A 198 18.90 -0.03 -1.12
N ALA A 199 18.30 -0.82 -0.22
CA ALA A 199 18.44 -0.60 1.23
C ALA A 199 19.90 -0.69 1.69
N LYS A 200 20.70 -1.63 1.18
CA LYS A 200 22.13 -1.73 1.52
C LYS A 200 22.90 -0.48 1.12
N VAL A 201 22.62 0.09 -0.05
CA VAL A 201 23.28 1.30 -0.52
C VAL A 201 22.85 2.51 0.32
N ILE A 202 21.54 2.79 0.37
CA ILE A 202 21.00 3.98 1.03
C ILE A 202 21.32 3.98 2.53
N ASN A 203 21.17 2.84 3.22
CA ASN A 203 21.37 2.79 4.67
C ASN A 203 22.83 3.02 5.09
N ASN A 204 23.79 2.82 4.18
CA ASN A 204 25.23 2.96 4.43
C ASN A 204 25.84 4.21 3.75
N ASP A 205 25.06 5.02 3.05
CA ASP A 205 25.57 6.25 2.43
C ASP A 205 25.62 7.40 3.46
N PRO A 206 26.82 7.87 3.86
CA PRO A 206 26.95 9.00 4.79
C PRO A 206 26.40 10.31 4.20
N ALA A 207 26.32 10.46 2.87
CA ALA A 207 25.78 11.65 2.22
C ALA A 207 24.29 11.87 2.53
N VAL A 208 23.56 10.81 2.89
CA VAL A 208 22.15 10.86 3.28
C VAL A 208 21.97 11.38 4.71
N ARG A 209 23.02 11.39 5.54
CA ARG A 209 23.01 11.93 6.92
C ARG A 209 21.87 11.40 7.80
N GLY A 210 21.47 10.15 7.57
CA GLY A 210 20.37 9.51 8.31
C GLY A 210 18.96 10.01 7.95
N LEU A 211 18.81 10.87 6.95
CA LEU A 211 17.51 11.41 6.50
C LEU A 211 16.62 10.37 5.81
N LEU A 212 17.20 9.30 5.27
CA LEU A 212 16.47 8.24 4.60
C LEU A 212 17.01 6.88 5.03
N LYS A 213 16.11 6.00 5.46
CA LYS A 213 16.37 4.58 5.69
C LYS A 213 15.37 3.73 4.94
N VAL A 214 15.81 2.58 4.46
CA VAL A 214 14.95 1.58 3.81
C VAL A 214 15.06 0.27 4.57
N VAL A 215 13.93 -0.32 4.91
CA VAL A 215 13.85 -1.54 5.72
C VAL A 215 12.91 -2.52 5.04
N PHE A 216 13.36 -3.76 4.85
CA PHE A 216 12.50 -4.87 4.46
C PHE A 216 12.39 -5.85 5.62
N LEU A 217 11.24 -5.89 6.29
CA LEU A 217 11.04 -6.82 7.41
C LEU A 217 10.68 -8.22 6.89
N PRO A 218 11.48 -9.25 7.22
CA PRO A 218 11.29 -10.60 6.69
C PRO A 218 10.07 -11.29 7.32
N ASN A 219 9.55 -12.28 6.57
CA ASN A 219 8.48 -13.18 7.02
C ASN A 219 7.22 -12.46 7.54
N TYR A 220 6.70 -11.52 6.75
CA TYR A 220 5.45 -10.82 7.06
C TYR A 220 4.31 -11.78 7.41
N ASN A 221 3.67 -11.52 8.56
CA ASN A 221 2.56 -12.27 9.12
C ASN A 221 1.70 -11.34 10.01
N VAL A 222 0.65 -11.89 10.63
CA VAL A 222 -0.28 -11.11 11.47
C VAL A 222 0.42 -10.50 12.67
N SER A 223 1.26 -11.25 13.40
CA SER A 223 1.97 -10.75 14.57
C SER A 223 2.92 -9.59 14.24
N LEU A 224 3.58 -9.64 13.08
CA LEU A 224 4.39 -8.52 12.61
C LEU A 224 3.53 -7.32 12.23
N ALA A 225 2.38 -7.54 11.57
CA ALA A 225 1.46 -6.48 11.23
C ALA A 225 0.90 -5.75 12.47
N GLU A 226 0.65 -6.47 13.57
CA GLU A 226 0.20 -5.89 14.84
C GLU A 226 1.22 -4.90 15.45
N ILE A 227 2.49 -4.99 15.07
CA ILE A 227 3.52 -4.02 15.49
C ILE A 227 3.69 -2.91 14.45
N ILE A 228 3.63 -3.24 13.16
CA ILE A 228 3.86 -2.26 12.08
C ILE A 228 2.70 -1.27 11.95
N VAL A 229 1.45 -1.76 11.98
CA VAL A 229 0.26 -0.92 11.71
C VAL A 229 0.14 0.26 12.68
N PRO A 230 0.25 0.07 14.02
CA PRO A 230 0.15 1.19 14.97
C PRO A 230 1.25 2.24 14.81
N ALA A 231 2.41 1.85 14.29
CA ALA A 231 3.60 2.69 14.14
C ALA A 231 3.66 3.47 12.82
N ALA A 232 2.77 3.22 11.86
CA ALA A 232 2.82 3.91 10.57
C ALA A 232 2.33 5.34 10.68
N ASP A 233 3.04 6.26 10.04
CA ASP A 233 2.58 7.64 9.80
C ASP A 233 1.89 7.73 8.43
N LEU A 234 2.48 7.08 7.42
CA LEU A 234 2.01 7.05 6.04
C LEU A 234 1.78 5.61 5.57
N SER A 235 0.63 5.37 4.95
CA SER A 235 0.16 4.07 4.46
C SER A 235 0.08 4.06 2.94
N GLU A 236 0.94 3.25 2.30
CA GLU A 236 1.08 3.16 0.85
C GLU A 236 0.05 2.20 0.22
N GLN A 237 -0.99 2.77 -0.40
CA GLN A 237 -2.13 2.08 -1.01
C GLN A 237 -2.18 2.33 -2.52
N ILE A 238 -1.05 2.06 -3.16
CA ILE A 238 -0.73 2.48 -4.53
C ILE A 238 -0.95 1.39 -5.58
N SER A 239 -1.96 0.53 -5.46
CA SER A 239 -2.23 -0.45 -6.53
C SER A 239 -2.60 0.27 -7.86
N THR A 240 -2.43 -0.36 -9.02
CA THR A 240 -2.95 0.24 -10.27
C THR A 240 -4.48 0.30 -10.20
N ALA A 241 -5.10 1.45 -10.53
CA ALA A 241 -6.55 1.59 -10.44
C ALA A 241 -7.29 0.52 -11.26
N GLY A 242 -8.34 -0.06 -10.67
CA GLY A 242 -9.10 -1.18 -11.22
C GLY A 242 -8.54 -2.56 -10.90
N MET A 243 -7.38 -2.69 -10.23
CA MET A 243 -6.75 -3.98 -9.94
C MET A 243 -6.91 -4.43 -8.48
N GLU A 244 -7.11 -3.52 -7.53
CA GLU A 244 -7.40 -3.87 -6.14
C GLU A 244 -8.91 -3.98 -5.92
N ALA A 245 -9.39 -5.19 -5.67
CA ALA A 245 -10.82 -5.41 -5.44
C ALA A 245 -11.36 -4.66 -4.20
N SER A 246 -10.54 -4.46 -3.18
CA SER A 246 -10.91 -3.75 -1.95
C SER A 246 -9.65 -3.32 -1.21
N GLY A 247 -9.01 -4.27 -0.51
CA GLY A 247 -7.92 -3.97 0.42
C GLY A 247 -8.47 -3.78 1.83
N THR A 248 -7.90 -4.53 2.78
CA THR A 248 -8.22 -4.41 4.22
C THR A 248 -7.04 -3.90 5.03
N GLY A 249 -5.85 -3.78 4.41
CA GLY A 249 -4.67 -3.20 5.05
C GLY A 249 -4.83 -1.70 5.29
N ASN A 250 -5.36 -0.99 4.30
CA ASN A 250 -5.70 0.43 4.34
C ASN A 250 -6.64 0.78 5.53
N MET A 251 -7.68 -0.02 5.76
CA MET A 251 -8.60 0.16 6.89
C MET A 251 -7.88 0.04 8.24
N LYS A 252 -6.89 -0.86 8.35
CA LYS A 252 -6.12 -1.03 9.61
C LYS A 252 -5.26 0.19 9.88
N PHE A 253 -4.62 0.71 8.85
CA PHE A 253 -3.81 1.91 8.93
C PHE A 253 -4.64 3.14 9.29
N MET A 254 -5.80 3.31 8.65
CA MET A 254 -6.75 4.37 8.98
C MET A 254 -7.19 4.29 10.45
N ALA A 255 -7.60 3.10 10.93
CA ALA A 255 -8.01 2.90 12.32
C ALA A 255 -6.91 3.20 13.34
N ASN A 256 -5.63 3.24 12.91
CA ASN A 256 -4.48 3.53 13.77
C ASN A 256 -3.85 4.90 13.48
N GLY A 257 -4.53 5.78 12.75
CA GLY A 257 -4.09 7.16 12.54
C GLY A 257 -2.98 7.36 11.51
N ALA A 258 -2.78 6.42 10.59
CA ALA A 258 -1.88 6.62 9.47
C ALA A 258 -2.61 7.29 8.30
N ILE A 259 -2.01 8.33 7.73
CA ILE A 259 -2.52 8.98 6.52
C ILE A 259 -2.31 8.03 5.34
N THR A 260 -3.31 7.92 4.48
CA THR A 260 -3.19 7.10 3.28
C THR A 260 -2.69 7.94 2.11
N ILE A 261 -1.67 7.42 1.41
CA ILE A 261 -1.32 7.84 0.06
C ILE A 261 -1.70 6.72 -0.90
N GLY A 262 -2.52 6.99 -1.91
CA GLY A 262 -3.08 5.92 -2.72
C GLY A 262 -3.77 6.36 -4.00
N THR A 263 -4.10 5.37 -4.82
CA THR A 263 -4.94 5.57 -5.99
C THR A 263 -6.42 5.53 -5.64
N MET A 264 -7.25 6.08 -6.53
CA MET A 264 -8.71 5.94 -6.48
C MET A 264 -9.16 4.52 -6.87
N ASP A 265 -8.82 3.54 -6.03
CA ASP A 265 -9.04 2.12 -6.27
C ASP A 265 -9.50 1.37 -5.01
N GLY A 266 -10.21 0.25 -5.18
CA GLY A 266 -10.68 -0.59 -4.09
C GLY A 266 -11.40 0.19 -2.97
N ALA A 267 -11.04 -0.11 -1.72
CA ALA A 267 -11.60 0.54 -0.54
C ALA A 267 -11.01 1.93 -0.26
N ASN A 268 -9.99 2.39 -1.00
CA ASN A 268 -9.54 3.78 -0.88
C ASN A 268 -10.64 4.76 -1.34
N VAL A 269 -11.48 4.35 -2.31
CA VAL A 269 -12.63 5.13 -2.77
C VAL A 269 -13.65 5.35 -1.65
N GLU A 270 -13.89 4.31 -0.84
CA GLU A 270 -14.82 4.37 0.29
C GLU A 270 -14.20 5.16 1.45
N MET A 271 -12.93 4.91 1.78
CA MET A 271 -12.21 5.70 2.78
C MET A 271 -12.20 7.18 2.45
N HIS A 272 -11.92 7.55 1.19
CA HIS A 272 -11.94 8.94 0.72
C HIS A 272 -13.31 9.61 0.93
N LYS A 273 -14.42 8.87 0.75
CA LYS A 273 -15.77 9.38 1.03
C LYS A 273 -16.00 9.62 2.52
N GLU A 274 -15.46 8.76 3.39
CA GLU A 274 -15.64 8.86 4.83
C GLU A 274 -14.76 9.92 5.50
N VAL A 275 -13.51 10.10 5.03
CA VAL A 275 -12.55 11.02 5.68
C VAL A 275 -12.48 12.40 5.02
N GLY A 276 -13.00 12.57 3.80
CA GLY A 276 -12.88 13.82 3.05
C GLY A 276 -11.53 13.99 2.34
N ASN A 277 -11.49 14.89 1.36
CA ASN A 277 -10.36 15.08 0.45
C ASN A 277 -9.10 15.60 1.17
N GLU A 278 -9.28 16.32 2.26
CA GLU A 278 -8.23 16.96 3.04
C GLU A 278 -7.48 15.99 3.96
N ASN A 279 -8.04 14.80 4.23
CA ASN A 279 -7.49 13.82 5.18
C ASN A 279 -6.91 12.56 4.51
N ILE A 280 -6.82 12.53 3.18
CA ILE A 280 -6.23 11.43 2.40
C ILE A 280 -5.52 11.98 1.16
N VAL A 281 -4.36 11.41 0.81
CA VAL A 281 -3.58 11.83 -0.35
C VAL A 281 -3.88 10.91 -1.53
N ILE A 282 -4.80 11.32 -2.40
CA ILE A 282 -5.12 10.57 -3.63
C ILE A 282 -4.31 11.09 -4.81
N PHE A 283 -3.76 10.16 -5.61
CA PHE A 283 -3.01 10.49 -6.82
C PHE A 283 -3.21 9.47 -7.95
N GLY A 284 -2.71 9.85 -9.13
CA GLY A 284 -2.64 8.98 -10.30
C GLY A 284 -3.95 8.89 -11.07
N LEU A 285 -3.93 8.06 -12.09
CA LEU A 285 -5.06 7.86 -13.00
C LEU A 285 -6.21 7.10 -12.30
N THR A 286 -7.44 7.49 -12.62
CA THR A 286 -8.65 6.71 -12.33
C THR A 286 -8.72 5.45 -13.21
N THR A 287 -9.59 4.50 -12.86
CA THR A 287 -9.77 3.27 -13.66
C THR A 287 -10.07 3.55 -15.13
N GLY A 288 -10.96 4.51 -15.42
CA GLY A 288 -11.31 4.87 -16.79
C GLY A 288 -10.15 5.51 -17.57
N GLU A 289 -9.34 6.32 -16.90
CA GLU A 289 -8.14 6.93 -17.51
C GLU A 289 -7.04 5.88 -17.75
N VAL A 290 -6.87 4.91 -16.84
CA VAL A 290 -5.97 3.77 -17.06
C VAL A 290 -6.35 3.00 -18.32
N ASP A 291 -7.64 2.71 -18.51
CA ASP A 291 -8.13 2.04 -19.71
C ASP A 291 -7.95 2.91 -20.96
N SER A 292 -8.18 4.22 -20.86
CA SER A 292 -7.97 5.16 -21.96
C SER A 292 -6.50 5.20 -22.41
N VAL A 293 -5.55 5.29 -21.48
CA VAL A 293 -4.11 5.28 -21.78
C VAL A 293 -3.67 3.94 -22.37
N ARG A 294 -4.20 2.81 -21.87
CA ARG A 294 -3.89 1.49 -22.46
C ARG A 294 -4.42 1.37 -23.88
N ASN A 295 -5.61 1.90 -24.15
CA ASN A 295 -6.25 1.83 -25.46
C ASN A 295 -5.67 2.83 -26.47
N SER A 296 -5.05 3.93 -26.02
CA SER A 296 -4.38 4.86 -26.93
C SER A 296 -3.15 4.25 -27.60
N GLY A 297 -2.57 3.20 -27.01
CA GLY A 297 -1.34 2.59 -27.48
C GLY A 297 -0.12 3.50 -27.30
N GLU A 298 -0.22 4.54 -26.48
CA GLU A 298 0.90 5.44 -26.22
C GLU A 298 2.04 4.67 -25.50
N PRO A 299 3.26 4.71 -26.04
CA PRO A 299 4.35 3.93 -25.49
C PRO A 299 4.76 4.46 -24.10
N PRO A 300 4.93 3.58 -23.09
CA PRO A 300 5.35 3.98 -21.74
C PRO A 300 6.63 4.82 -21.71
N ARG A 301 7.54 4.56 -22.66
CA ARG A 301 8.78 5.32 -22.89
C ARG A 301 8.57 6.83 -22.91
N ASN A 302 7.50 7.34 -23.53
CA ASN A 302 7.26 8.78 -23.63
C ASN A 302 7.09 9.41 -22.24
N TYR A 303 6.35 8.74 -21.35
CA TYR A 303 6.15 9.19 -19.97
C TYR A 303 7.44 9.17 -19.16
N ILE A 304 8.31 8.18 -19.40
CA ILE A 304 9.61 8.07 -18.75
C ILE A 304 10.54 9.20 -19.19
N GLU A 305 10.65 9.40 -20.51
CA GLU A 305 11.55 10.41 -21.09
C GLU A 305 11.11 11.84 -20.77
N ALA A 306 9.80 12.08 -20.60
CA ALA A 306 9.26 13.36 -20.15
C ALA A 306 9.56 13.69 -18.67
N SER A 307 10.00 12.73 -17.87
CA SER A 307 10.27 12.90 -16.44
C SER A 307 11.73 12.62 -16.11
N PRO A 308 12.60 13.66 -16.03
CA PRO A 308 14.02 13.49 -15.73
C PRO A 308 14.28 12.71 -14.43
N ARG A 309 13.49 12.97 -13.38
CA ARG A 309 13.59 12.27 -12.09
C ARG A 309 13.29 10.78 -12.21
N LEU A 310 12.25 10.41 -12.97
CA LEU A 310 11.90 9.01 -13.21
C LEU A 310 12.98 8.33 -14.05
N ASN A 311 13.39 8.96 -15.15
CA ASN A 311 14.40 8.41 -16.04
C ASN A 311 15.74 8.16 -15.31
N GLU A 312 16.21 9.12 -14.51
CA GLU A 312 17.44 8.96 -13.73
C GLU A 312 17.37 7.79 -12.73
N ALA A 313 16.24 7.64 -12.03
CA ALA A 313 16.04 6.53 -11.10
C ALA A 313 16.03 5.16 -11.81
N LEU A 314 15.34 5.05 -12.95
CA LEU A 314 15.31 3.83 -13.76
C LEU A 314 16.70 3.50 -14.33
N GLN A 315 17.42 4.49 -14.84
CA GLN A 315 18.79 4.32 -15.35
C GLN A 315 19.76 3.89 -14.25
N SER A 316 19.64 4.45 -13.04
CA SER A 316 20.46 4.03 -11.89
C SER A 316 20.24 2.55 -11.55
N ILE A 317 19.00 2.07 -11.62
CA ILE A 317 18.70 0.64 -11.41
C ILE A 317 19.27 -0.20 -12.57
N ALA A 318 19.00 0.19 -13.82
CA ALA A 318 19.37 -0.59 -15.00
C ALA A 318 20.88 -0.63 -15.28
N SER A 319 21.63 0.36 -14.80
CA SER A 319 23.10 0.42 -14.94
C SER A 319 23.85 -0.32 -13.83
N GLY A 320 23.14 -0.86 -12.84
CA GLY A 320 23.75 -1.67 -11.78
C GLY A 320 24.28 -0.89 -10.59
N VAL A 321 23.90 0.39 -10.40
CA VAL A 321 24.31 1.21 -9.23
C VAL A 321 24.01 0.49 -7.91
N PHE A 322 22.89 -0.23 -7.85
CA PHE A 322 22.45 -0.97 -6.67
C PHE A 322 22.86 -2.46 -6.69
N SER A 323 23.49 -2.95 -7.77
CA SER A 323 23.90 -4.35 -7.91
C SER A 323 25.31 -4.45 -8.53
N PRO A 324 26.35 -3.93 -7.88
CA PRO A 324 27.71 -3.91 -8.46
C PRO A 324 28.28 -5.32 -8.71
N ASP A 325 27.75 -6.33 -8.00
CA ASP A 325 28.11 -7.74 -8.18
C ASP A 325 27.45 -8.40 -9.41
N ASP A 326 26.37 -7.81 -9.93
CA ASP A 326 25.72 -8.18 -11.19
C ASP A 326 25.04 -6.94 -11.79
N PRO A 327 25.77 -6.13 -12.58
CA PRO A 327 25.25 -4.87 -13.09
C PRO A 327 24.03 -5.02 -14.02
N ASN A 328 23.78 -6.22 -14.54
CA ASN A 328 22.68 -6.50 -15.46
C ASN A 328 21.44 -7.06 -14.76
N ARG A 329 21.50 -7.36 -13.45
CA ARG A 329 20.45 -8.03 -12.66
C ARG A 329 19.04 -7.51 -12.87
N TYR A 330 18.90 -6.18 -13.00
CA TYR A 330 17.60 -5.50 -13.08
C TYR A 330 17.28 -4.95 -14.46
N ARG A 331 18.15 -5.19 -15.46
CA ARG A 331 17.98 -4.63 -16.81
C ARG A 331 16.63 -5.03 -17.40
N ASP A 332 16.29 -6.32 -17.36
CA ASP A 332 15.04 -6.81 -17.97
C ASP A 332 13.81 -6.33 -17.19
N LEU A 333 13.90 -6.24 -15.86
CA LEU A 333 12.83 -5.71 -15.02
C LEU A 333 12.54 -4.24 -15.35
N MET A 334 13.59 -3.44 -15.60
CA MET A 334 13.44 -2.05 -16.02
C MET A 334 13.01 -1.95 -17.49
N GLY A 335 13.54 -2.80 -18.36
CA GLY A 335 13.17 -2.87 -19.78
C GLY A 335 11.68 -3.09 -19.98
N GLY A 336 11.07 -3.98 -19.19
CA GLY A 336 9.62 -4.21 -19.20
C GLY A 336 8.75 -3.02 -18.76
N LEU A 337 9.33 -1.88 -18.37
CA LEU A 337 8.61 -0.62 -18.12
C LEU A 337 8.64 0.33 -19.32
N TYR A 338 9.57 0.14 -20.27
CA TYR A 338 9.71 1.01 -21.44
C TYR A 338 8.83 0.57 -22.61
N ASP A 339 8.52 -0.72 -22.68
CA ASP A 339 7.88 -1.37 -23.82
C ASP A 339 6.38 -1.65 -23.58
#